data_AF-A0A7S0HF56-F1
#
_entry.id   AF-A0A7S0HF56-F1
#
_cell.length_a   1.000
_cell.length_b   1.000
_cell.length_c   1.000
_cell.angle_alpha   90.00
_cell.angle_beta   90.00
_cell.angle_gamma   90.00
#
_symmetry.space_group_name_H-M   'P 1'
#
loop_
_entity.id
_entity.type
_entity.pdbx_description
1 polymer ?
#
loop_
_entity_poly.entity_id
_entity_poly.type
_entity_poly.pdbx_seq_one_letter_code
_entity_poly.pdbx_strand_id
1 'polypeptide(L)'
;MRPEEAQSSLPLALQQLLREMEEAEGALLPTQVLASLQTEYGMCDGAQQDAHELLVRLLEALPQSARLLFRAVSVHSTRCQECEEVSTHEEAACGLSLNVE
;
A
#
# COMPACT_ATOMS: atom_id res chain seq x y z
N MET A 1 6.65 25.99 18.37
CA MET A 1 6.40 25.09 17.23
C MET A 1 5.91 23.77 17.78
N ARG A 2 4.84 23.18 17.24
CA ARG A 2 4.35 21.87 17.69
C ARG A 2 5.11 20.76 16.95
N PRO A 3 5.63 19.73 17.63
CA PRO A 3 6.41 18.66 17.04
C PRO A 3 5.55 17.52 16.42
N GLU A 4 4.35 17.80 15.92
CA GLU A 4 3.35 16.76 15.58
C GLU A 4 3.08 16.56 14.07
N GLU A 5 3.85 17.19 13.17
CA GLU A 5 3.68 16.97 11.73
C GLU A 5 5.03 16.77 11.05
N ALA A 6 5.63 15.60 11.24
CA ALA A 6 6.50 15.06 10.19
C ALA A 6 5.58 14.73 9.01
N GLN A 7 5.24 15.74 8.19
CA GLN A 7 4.53 15.52 6.94
C GLN A 7 5.37 14.55 6.12
N SER A 8 4.86 13.33 5.94
CA SER A 8 5.45 12.35 5.04
C SER A 8 5.72 13.04 3.70
N SER A 9 6.94 12.95 3.20
CA SER A 9 7.33 13.55 1.93
C SER A 9 6.78 12.77 0.74
N LEU A 10 6.38 11.51 0.99
CA LEU A 10 5.92 10.56 -0.01
C LEU A 10 4.63 10.99 -0.75
N PRO A 11 3.54 11.43 -0.09
CA PRO A 11 2.36 11.93 -0.81
C PRO A 11 2.67 13.11 -1.74
N LEU A 12 3.56 14.02 -1.32
CA LEU A 12 3.96 15.16 -2.14
C LEU A 12 4.81 14.70 -3.34
N ALA A 13 5.76 13.79 -3.12
CA ALA A 13 6.57 13.20 -4.19
C ALA A 13 5.72 12.43 -5.21
N LEU A 14 4.68 11.72 -4.75
CA LEU A 14 3.71 11.04 -5.63
C LEU A 14 2.91 12.03 -6.47
N GLN A 15 2.46 13.14 -5.89
CA GLN A 15 1.75 14.19 -6.63
C GLN A 15 2.62 14.82 -7.71
N GLN A 16 3.89 15.09 -7.41
CA GLN A 16 4.84 15.63 -8.39
C GLN A 16 5.08 14.62 -9.51
N LEU A 17 5.31 13.35 -9.19
CA LEU A 17 5.50 12.30 -10.19
C LEU A 17 4.28 12.15 -11.11
N LEU A 18 3.06 12.14 -10.55
CA LEU A 18 1.83 12.06 -11.35
C LEU A 18 1.70 13.23 -12.31
N ARG A 19 2.03 14.45 -11.87
CA ARG A 19 2.03 15.62 -12.73
C ARG A 19 3.08 15.53 -13.83
N GLU A 20 4.30 15.11 -13.48
CA GLU A 20 5.38 14.91 -14.46
C GLU A 20 4.96 13.86 -15.50
N MET A 21 4.30 12.77 -15.09
CA MET A 21 3.78 11.74 -15.99
C MET A 21 2.73 12.24 -16.97
N GLU A 22 1.90 13.21 -16.57
CA GLU A 22 0.92 13.84 -17.47
C GLU A 22 1.59 14.73 -18.53
N GLU A 23 2.72 15.35 -18.18
CA GLU A 23 3.43 16.31 -19.03
C GLU A 23 4.57 15.68 -19.85
N ALA A 24 5.04 14.47 -19.51
CA ALA A 24 6.22 13.86 -20.09
C ALA A 24 6.00 13.18 -21.44
N GLU A 25 6.86 13.48 -22.41
CA GLU A 25 6.92 12.81 -23.72
C GLU A 25 7.79 11.53 -23.70
N GLY A 26 8.38 11.17 -22.56
CA GLY A 26 9.36 10.09 -22.44
C GLY A 26 9.40 9.41 -21.07
N ALA A 27 10.36 8.51 -20.90
CA ALA A 27 10.51 7.77 -19.65
C ALA A 27 10.89 8.69 -18.48
N LEU A 28 10.22 8.52 -17.35
CA LEU A 28 10.47 9.23 -16.11
C LEU A 28 11.13 8.31 -15.09
N LEU A 29 12.00 8.89 -14.27
CA LEU A 29 12.59 8.22 -13.12
C LEU A 29 11.90 8.73 -11.85
N PRO A 30 11.29 7.86 -11.03
CA PRO A 30 10.56 8.27 -9.82
C PRO A 30 11.52 8.51 -8.64
N THR A 31 12.61 9.25 -8.88
CA THR A 31 13.74 9.40 -7.94
C THR A 31 13.31 9.95 -6.58
N GLN A 32 12.40 10.92 -6.57
CA GLN A 32 11.90 11.51 -5.32
C GLN A 32 11.05 10.53 -4.52
N VAL A 33 10.17 9.77 -5.19
CA VAL A 33 9.32 8.75 -4.56
C VAL A 33 10.19 7.64 -3.95
N LEU A 34 11.21 7.19 -4.69
CA LEU A 34 12.17 6.20 -4.20
C LEU A 34 12.93 6.71 -2.97
N ALA A 35 13.42 7.96 -2.99
CA ALA A 35 14.11 8.56 -1.85
C ALA A 35 13.21 8.68 -0.61
N SER A 36 11.94 9.07 -0.78
CA SER A 36 10.96 9.10 0.31
C SER A 36 10.70 7.71 0.89
N LEU A 37 10.55 6.70 0.03
CA LEU A 37 10.38 5.30 0.47
C LEU A 37 11.60 4.77 1.22
N GLN A 38 12.82 5.09 0.77
CA GLN A 38 14.05 4.70 1.46
C GLN A 38 14.15 5.36 2.84
N THR A 39 13.86 6.66 2.92
CA THR A 39 14.04 7.46 4.13
C THR A 39 12.98 7.14 5.19
N GLU A 40 11.73 6.97 4.78
CA GLU A 40 10.58 6.84 5.70
C GLU A 40 10.23 5.37 6.01
N TYR A 41 10.48 4.46 5.07
CA TYR A 41 10.08 3.05 5.18
C TYR A 41 11.26 2.07 5.20
N GLY A 42 12.51 2.59 5.21
CA GLY A 42 13.72 1.78 5.32
C GLY A 42 13.97 0.87 4.11
N MET A 43 13.43 1.24 2.95
CA MET A 43 13.60 0.48 1.71
C MET A 43 15.08 0.54 1.28
N CYS A 44 15.66 -0.60 0.92
CA CYS A 44 17.04 -0.66 0.44
C CYS A 44 17.11 -0.36 -1.06
N ASP A 45 18.01 0.54 -1.45
CA ASP A 45 18.29 0.78 -2.87
C ASP A 45 18.86 -0.48 -3.54
N GLY A 46 18.41 -0.76 -4.77
CA GLY A 46 18.82 -1.94 -5.54
C GLY A 46 18.33 -3.30 -5.04
N ALA A 47 17.54 -3.36 -3.95
CA ALA A 47 16.92 -4.61 -3.50
C ALA A 47 15.69 -4.96 -4.34
N GLN A 48 15.51 -6.25 -4.65
CA GLN A 48 14.23 -6.73 -5.16
C GLN A 48 13.18 -6.62 -4.04
N GLN A 49 12.04 -6.04 -4.37
CA GLN A 49 10.95 -5.77 -3.43
C GLN A 49 9.70 -6.49 -3.90
N ASP A 50 8.90 -6.97 -2.96
CA ASP A 50 7.57 -7.47 -3.27
C ASP A 50 6.65 -6.30 -3.64
N ALA A 51 6.03 -6.38 -4.83
CA ALA A 51 5.20 -5.30 -5.35
C ALA A 51 3.93 -5.09 -4.52
N HIS A 52 3.38 -6.15 -3.91
CA HIS A 52 2.22 -6.06 -3.03
C HIS A 52 2.59 -5.38 -1.72
N GLU A 53 3.73 -5.74 -1.11
CA GLU A 53 4.21 -5.08 0.10
C GLU A 53 4.48 -3.58 -0.13
N LEU A 54 5.11 -3.23 -1.25
CA LEU A 54 5.33 -1.84 -1.65
C LEU A 54 4.00 -1.08 -1.78
N LEU A 55 3.01 -1.67 -2.44
CA LEU A 55 1.70 -1.05 -2.63
C LEU A 55 1.00 -0.82 -1.29
N VAL A 56 1.03 -1.79 -0.38
CA VAL A 56 0.41 -1.64 0.95
C VAL A 56 1.05 -0.48 1.71
N ARG A 57 2.39 -0.38 1.72
CA ARG A 57 3.11 0.73 2.36
C ARG A 57 2.77 2.09 1.73
N LEU A 58 2.67 2.15 0.39
CA LEU A 58 2.24 3.36 -0.32
C LEU A 58 0.81 3.76 0.06
N LEU A 59 -0.12 2.80 0.14
CA LEU A 59 -1.50 3.05 0.52
C LEU A 59 -1.61 3.57 1.96
N GLU A 60 -0.81 3.05 2.90
CA GLU A 60 -0.75 3.54 4.28
C GLU A 60 -0.38 5.02 4.39
N ALA A 61 0.47 5.52 3.49
CA ALA A 61 0.86 6.93 3.41
C ALA A 61 -0.26 7.85 2.90
N LEU A 62 -1.31 7.29 2.27
CA LEU A 62 -2.37 8.06 1.64
C LEU A 62 -3.56 8.33 2.58
N PRO A 63 -4.34 9.40 2.29
CA PRO A 63 -5.58 9.67 3.01
C PRO A 63 -6.51 8.45 3.04
N GLN A 64 -7.27 8.31 4.13
CA GLN A 64 -8.19 7.16 4.30
C GLN A 64 -9.19 7.03 3.14
N SER A 65 -9.65 8.13 2.57
CA SER A 65 -10.55 8.14 1.41
C SER A 65 -9.96 7.43 0.19
N ALA A 66 -8.66 7.57 -0.06
CA ALA A 66 -7.96 6.88 -1.14
C ALA A 66 -7.79 5.38 -0.82
N ARG A 67 -7.45 5.05 0.44
CA ARG A 67 -7.33 3.64 0.89
C ARG A 67 -8.63 2.85 0.73
N LEU A 68 -9.78 3.50 0.96
CA LEU A 68 -11.09 2.86 0.81
C LEU A 68 -11.38 2.37 -0.61
N LEU A 69 -10.74 2.94 -1.64
CA LEU A 69 -10.89 2.48 -3.03
C LEU A 69 -10.32 1.07 -3.26
N PHE A 70 -9.38 0.65 -2.41
CA PHE A 70 -8.69 -0.64 -2.53
C PHE A 70 -9.11 -1.64 -1.43
N ARG A 71 -9.96 -1.22 -0.49
CA ARG A 71 -10.38 -2.05 0.64
C ARG A 71 -11.45 -3.05 0.21
N ALA A 72 -11.14 -4.33 0.35
CA ALA A 72 -12.09 -5.42 0.28
C ALA A 72 -12.25 -6.07 1.67
N VAL A 73 -13.40 -6.73 1.90
CA VAL A 73 -13.65 -7.51 3.11
C VAL A 73 -13.87 -8.96 2.70
N SER A 74 -13.05 -9.84 3.25
CA SER A 74 -13.17 -11.29 3.12
C SER A 74 -13.82 -11.84 4.39
N VAL A 75 -14.73 -12.80 4.23
CA VAL A 75 -15.38 -13.48 5.35
C VAL A 75 -14.90 -14.92 5.37
N HIS A 76 -14.20 -15.29 6.44
CA HIS A 76 -13.73 -16.65 6.67
C HIS A 76 -14.70 -17.35 7.62
N SER A 77 -15.27 -18.48 7.18
CA SER A 77 -16.15 -19.29 8.00
C SER A 77 -15.54 -20.65 8.27
N THR A 78 -15.46 -21.00 9.55
CA THR A 78 -14.98 -22.30 10.01
C THR A 78 -16.14 -23.01 10.71
N ARG A 79 -16.47 -24.22 10.26
CA ARG A 79 -17.49 -25.07 10.88
C ARG A 79 -16.85 -26.31 11.48
N CYS A 80 -17.06 -26.54 12.76
CA CYS A 80 -16.69 -27.79 13.42
C CYS A 80 -17.68 -28.89 13.02
N GLN A 81 -17.18 -30.05 12.59
CA GLN A 81 -18.04 -31.16 12.18
C GLN A 81 -18.60 -31.97 13.37
N GLU A 82 -17.91 -31.98 14.51
CA GLU A 82 -18.29 -32.79 15.68
C GLU A 82 -19.36 -32.13 16.55
N CYS A 83 -19.23 -30.82 16.80
CA CYS A 83 -20.17 -30.04 17.63
C CYS A 83 -21.08 -29.12 16.81
N GLU A 84 -20.95 -29.13 15.47
CA GLU A 84 -21.68 -28.26 14.52
C GLU A 84 -21.52 -26.74 14.74
N GLU A 85 -20.62 -26.31 15.62
CA GLU A 85 -20.35 -24.89 15.87
C GLU A 85 -19.80 -24.19 14.63
N VAL A 86 -20.29 -22.98 14.37
CA VAL A 86 -19.84 -22.12 13.27
C VAL A 86 -19.18 -20.89 13.86
N SER A 87 -17.94 -20.63 13.44
CA SER A 87 -17.20 -19.40 13.72
C SER A 87 -17.01 -18.62 12.43
N THR A 88 -17.22 -17.31 12.48
CA THR A 88 -17.02 -16.41 11.35
C THR A 88 -16.05 -15.30 11.74
N HIS A 89 -15.08 -15.03 10.89
CA HIS A 89 -14.10 -13.98 11.05
C HIS A 89 -14.08 -13.11 9.79
N GLU A 90 -14.22 -11.80 9.97
CA GLU A 90 -14.11 -10.84 8.86
C GLU A 90 -12.71 -10.24 8.83
N GLU A 91 -12.11 -10.20 7.65
CA GLU A 91 -10.78 -9.66 7.43
C GLU A 91 -10.84 -8.61 6.31
N ALA A 92 -10.36 -7.40 6.58
CA ALA A 92 -10.24 -6.37 5.57
C ALA A 92 -8.83 -6.38 4.97
N ALA A 93 -8.72 -6.41 3.65
CA ALA A 93 -7.46 -6.47 2.92
C ALA A 93 -7.41 -5.47 1.76
N CYS A 94 -6.20 -5.06 1.38
CA CYS A 94 -5.93 -4.30 0.17
C CYS A 94 -5.16 -5.20 -0.81
N GLY A 95 -5.91 -5.92 -1.67
CA GLY A 95 -5.38 -6.90 -2.61
C GLY A 95 -5.65 -8.37 -2.21
N LEU A 96 -5.42 -9.27 -3.17
CA LEU A 96 -5.60 -10.72 -3.02
C LEU A 96 -4.37 -11.43 -3.59
N SER A 97 -3.80 -12.36 -2.83
CA SER A 97 -2.74 -13.26 -3.31
C SER A 97 -3.39 -14.46 -3.98
N LEU A 98 -3.15 -14.61 -5.27
CA LEU A 98 -3.64 -15.74 -6.05
C LEU A 98 -2.51 -16.76 -6.21
N ASN A 99 -2.81 -18.03 -5.95
CA ASN A 99 -1.92 -19.12 -6.32
C ASN A 99 -2.03 -19.34 -7.83
N VAL A 100 -0.89 -19.28 -8.53
CA VAL A 100 -0.81 -19.59 -9.96
C VAL A 100 -0.16 -20.96 -10.09
N GLU A 101 -0.91 -21.90 -10.65
CA GLU A 101 -0.48 -23.29 -10.93
C GLU A 101 0.06 -23.44 -12.36
#